data_AF-A0A7D9K550-F1
#
_entry.id   AF-A0A7D9K550-F1
#
_cell.length_a   1.000
_cell.length_b   1.000
_cell.length_c   1.000
_cell.angle_alpha   90.00
_cell.angle_beta   90.00
_cell.angle_gamma   90.00
#
_symmetry.space_group_name_H-M   'P 1'
#
loop_
_entity.id
_entity.type
_entity.pdbx_description
1 polymer ?
#
loop_
_entity_poly.entity_id
_entity_poly.type
_entity_poly.pdbx_seq_one_letter_code
_entity_poly.pdbx_strand_id
1 'polypeptide(L)'
;CVHVPGGGFTAGNYRCFCRKGFYFPNPNAKRKYFEGREVLAAEGKANYSLYDCLPCREGCEECVDDTPCMYQRNVSLRIVLLSINEIIKTAAIALGVFVFVLRENK
;
A
#
# COMPACT_ATOMS: atom_id res chain seq x y z
N CYS A 1 -3.08 -16.89 12.04
CA CYS A 1 -3.45 -18.15 11.38
C CYS A 1 -4.90 -18.48 11.69
N VAL A 2 -5.59 -19.19 10.81
CA VAL A 2 -7.02 -19.53 10.94
C VAL A 2 -7.20 -21.05 10.76
N HIS A 3 -8.02 -21.67 11.59
CA HIS A 3 -8.29 -23.11 11.52
C HIS A 3 -9.06 -23.47 10.23
N VAL A 4 -8.73 -24.61 9.62
CA VAL A 4 -9.42 -25.08 8.41
C VAL A 4 -10.59 -26.00 8.79
N PRO A 5 -11.84 -25.64 8.45
CA PRO A 5 -13.00 -26.48 8.77
C PRO A 5 -12.95 -27.81 8.00
N GLY A 6 -13.38 -28.90 8.64
CA GLY A 6 -13.45 -30.23 8.03
C GLY A 6 -12.17 -31.09 8.13
N GLY A 7 -11.08 -30.57 8.71
CA GLY A 7 -9.82 -31.31 8.88
C GLY A 7 -9.60 -31.99 10.24
N GLY A 8 -10.61 -32.00 11.11
CA GLY A 8 -10.52 -32.52 12.48
C GLY A 8 -9.61 -31.68 13.40
N PHE A 9 -9.46 -32.15 14.64
CA PHE A 9 -8.60 -31.51 15.66
C PHE A 9 -7.17 -32.05 15.58
N THR A 10 -6.46 -31.73 14.50
CA THR A 10 -5.06 -32.13 14.33
C THR A 10 -4.14 -30.92 14.44
N ALA A 11 -3.00 -31.10 15.12
CA ALA A 11 -1.96 -30.08 15.18
C ALA A 11 -1.47 -29.77 13.75
N GLY A 12 -1.54 -28.50 13.34
CA GLY A 12 -1.16 -28.07 12.00
C GLY A 12 -2.30 -27.87 11.00
N ASN A 13 -3.56 -28.15 11.37
CA ASN A 13 -4.73 -27.86 10.55
C ASN A 13 -5.12 -26.37 10.53
N TYR A 14 -4.18 -25.51 10.16
CA TYR A 14 -4.33 -24.06 10.13
C TYR A 14 -3.78 -23.51 8.81
N ARG A 15 -4.36 -22.40 8.33
CA ARG A 15 -3.79 -21.56 7.28
C ARG A 15 -3.26 -20.27 7.88
N CYS A 16 -1.98 -20.00 7.67
CA CYS A 16 -1.30 -18.83 8.16
C CYS A 16 -1.17 -17.79 7.04
N PHE A 17 -1.78 -16.64 7.24
CA PHE A 17 -1.65 -15.48 6.35
C PHE A 17 -0.66 -14.49 6.95
N CYS A 18 0.02 -13.73 6.10
CA CYS A 18 0.89 -12.64 6.52
C CYS A 18 0.09 -11.56 7.25
N ARG A 19 0.72 -10.92 8.24
CA ARG A 19 0.14 -9.80 8.97
C ARG A 19 0.13 -8.56 8.08
N LYS A 20 -0.70 -7.56 8.41
CA LYS A 20 -0.66 -6.24 7.75
C LYS A 20 0.75 -5.65 7.82
N GLY A 21 1.16 -4.98 6.75
CA GLY A 21 2.54 -4.51 6.55
C GLY A 21 3.53 -5.61 6.14
N PHE A 22 3.09 -6.84 5.88
CA PHE A 22 3.92 -7.91 5.35
C PHE A 22 3.23 -8.65 4.20
N TYR A 23 4.01 -9.12 3.23
CA TYR A 23 3.54 -9.86 2.07
C TYR A 23 4.19 -11.24 1.93
N PHE A 24 3.56 -12.10 1.14
CA PHE A 24 4.00 -13.46 0.91
C PHE A 24 5.22 -13.47 -0.05
N PRO A 25 6.33 -14.18 0.28
CA PRO A 25 7.59 -14.10 -0.48
C PRO A 25 7.46 -14.38 -1.98
N ASN A 26 6.51 -15.25 -2.36
CA ASN A 26 6.20 -15.53 -3.76
C ASN A 26 4.86 -14.86 -4.18
N PRO A 27 4.89 -13.63 -4.70
CA PRO A 27 3.68 -12.89 -5.06
C PRO A 27 2.84 -13.56 -6.16
N ASN A 28 3.48 -14.40 -6.99
CA ASN A 28 2.86 -15.14 -8.10
C ASN A 28 2.28 -16.50 -7.68
N ALA A 29 2.44 -16.89 -6.42
CA ALA A 29 1.88 -18.15 -5.94
C ALA A 29 0.35 -18.13 -6.00
N LYS A 30 -0.25 -19.21 -6.50
CA LYS A 30 -1.71 -19.42 -6.50
C LYS A 30 -2.32 -19.40 -5.10
N ARG A 31 -1.51 -19.74 -4.08
CA ARG A 31 -1.89 -19.78 -2.67
C ARG A 31 -0.93 -18.88 -1.89
N LYS A 32 -1.45 -17.81 -1.30
CA LYS A 32 -0.69 -16.82 -0.52
C LYS A 32 -0.86 -17.04 0.98
N TYR A 33 -0.64 -18.27 1.43
CA TYR A 33 -0.74 -18.67 2.82
C TYR A 33 0.19 -19.86 3.07
N PHE A 34 0.65 -19.98 4.31
CA PHE A 34 1.42 -21.13 4.76
C PHE A 34 0.50 -22.16 5.40
N GLU A 35 0.73 -23.44 5.10
CA GLU A 35 0.04 -24.56 5.74
C GLU A 35 0.68 -24.81 7.11
N GLY A 36 -0.12 -24.77 8.19
CA GLY A 36 0.38 -24.85 9.56
C GLY A 36 1.23 -26.11 9.81
N ARG A 37 0.83 -27.25 9.24
CA ARG A 37 1.61 -28.50 9.26
C ARG A 37 3.03 -28.37 8.71
N GLU A 38 3.24 -27.57 7.67
CA GLU A 38 4.57 -27.37 7.08
C GLU A 38 5.42 -26.45 7.97
N VAL A 39 4.80 -25.40 8.52
CA VAL A 39 5.45 -24.48 9.46
C VAL A 39 5.88 -25.22 10.73
N LEU A 40 4.98 -26.03 11.31
CA LEU A 40 5.27 -26.88 12.47
C LEU A 40 6.38 -27.91 12.16
N ALA A 41 6.39 -28.50 10.97
CA ALA A 41 7.43 -29.45 10.57
C ALA A 41 8.80 -28.80 10.32
N ALA A 42 8.83 -27.50 10.02
CA ALA A 42 10.03 -26.71 9.83
C ALA A 42 10.55 -26.07 11.12
N GLU A 43 9.74 -26.06 12.18
CA GLU A 43 10.10 -25.49 13.49
C GLU A 43 11.40 -26.13 14.03
N GLY A 44 12.36 -25.31 14.43
CA GLY A 44 13.67 -25.75 14.91
C GLY A 44 14.66 -26.19 13.83
N LYS A 45 14.32 -26.08 12.54
CA LYS A 45 15.23 -26.35 11.42
C LYS A 45 15.75 -25.05 10.80
N ALA A 46 16.91 -25.12 10.15
CA ALA A 46 17.49 -23.98 9.41
C ALA A 46 16.55 -23.40 8.34
N ASN A 47 15.65 -24.22 7.78
CA ASN A 47 14.70 -23.82 6.74
C ASN A 47 13.45 -23.10 7.28
N TYR A 48 13.35 -22.87 8.59
CA TYR A 48 12.19 -22.17 9.17
C TYR A 48 12.00 -20.77 8.60
N SER A 49 13.10 -20.08 8.30
CA SER A 49 13.11 -18.72 7.72
C SER A 49 12.45 -18.63 6.34
N LEU A 50 12.23 -19.74 5.63
CA LEU A 50 11.47 -19.74 4.38
C LEU A 50 9.97 -19.51 4.58
N TYR A 51 9.47 -19.68 5.80
CA TYR A 51 8.06 -19.48 6.15
C TYR A 51 7.79 -18.07 6.71
N ASP A 52 8.77 -17.18 6.64
CA ASP A 52 8.63 -15.79 7.05
C ASP A 52 8.05 -14.92 5.93
N CYS A 53 7.20 -13.98 6.32
CA CYS A 53 6.67 -12.97 5.42
C CYS A 53 7.67 -11.82 5.25
N LEU A 54 7.68 -11.20 4.07
CA LEU A 54 8.55 -10.06 3.78
C LEU A 54 7.85 -8.75 4.17
N PRO A 55 8.57 -7.75 4.71
CA PRO A 55 7.98 -6.47 5.07
C PRO A 55 7.57 -5.69 3.81
N CYS A 56 6.43 -5.01 3.89
CA CYS A 56 6.04 -4.00 2.92
C CYS A 56 6.96 -2.77 3.05
N ARG A 57 7.02 -1.97 1.98
CA ARG A 57 7.71 -0.68 1.99
C ARG A 57 7.04 0.31 2.95
N GLU A 58 7.81 1.24 3.50
CA GLU A 58 7.33 2.22 4.47
C GLU A 58 6.15 3.03 3.91
N GLY A 59 5.08 3.16 4.71
CA GLY A 59 3.86 3.89 4.33
C GLY A 59 2.77 3.05 3.66
N CYS A 60 2.98 1.74 3.46
CA CYS A 60 1.95 0.84 2.93
C CYS A 60 1.38 -0.05 4.04
N GLU A 61 0.05 -0.04 4.25
CA GLU A 61 -0.62 -0.94 5.19
C GLU A 61 -0.82 -2.36 4.62
N GLU A 62 -1.02 -2.46 3.30
CA GLU A 62 -1.17 -3.73 2.57
C GLU A 62 -0.42 -3.65 1.24
N CYS A 63 0.35 -4.68 0.92
CA CYS A 63 1.11 -4.79 -0.33
C CYS A 63 1.09 -6.22 -0.86
N VAL A 64 1.25 -6.36 -2.19
CA VAL A 64 1.32 -7.67 -2.86
C VAL A 64 2.79 -8.09 -3.06
N ASP A 65 3.67 -7.12 -3.25
CA ASP A 65 5.09 -7.22 -3.53
C ASP A 65 5.83 -5.97 -3.00
N ASP A 66 7.14 -5.88 -3.24
CA ASP A 66 7.95 -4.68 -2.95
C ASP A 66 7.76 -3.56 -3.99
N THR A 67 6.70 -3.60 -4.80
CA THR A 67 6.39 -2.42 -5.61
C THR A 67 5.95 -1.28 -4.71
N PRO A 68 6.34 -0.03 -5.02
CA PRO A 68 5.87 1.11 -4.25
C PRO A 68 4.35 1.12 -4.31
N CYS A 69 3.68 1.11 -3.16
CA CYS A 69 2.26 1.40 -3.16
C CYS A 69 2.11 2.77 -3.81
N MET A 70 1.35 2.84 -4.92
CA MET A 70 1.03 4.08 -5.59
C MET A 70 0.57 5.04 -4.51
N TYR A 71 1.46 6.01 -4.26
CA TYR A 71 1.48 6.94 -3.15
C TYR A 71 0.07 7.22 -2.67
N GLN A 72 -0.18 6.97 -1.37
CA GLN A 72 -1.44 7.32 -0.70
C GLN A 72 -1.99 8.58 -1.34
N ARG A 73 -3.29 8.58 -1.68
CA ARG A 73 -4.04 9.79 -2.01
C ARG A 73 -3.85 10.79 -0.88
N ASN A 74 -2.73 11.51 -0.87
CA ASN A 74 -2.39 12.49 0.14
C ASN A 74 -3.17 13.70 -0.29
N VAL A 75 -4.40 13.73 0.21
CA VAL A 75 -5.36 14.81 0.04
C VAL A 75 -4.68 16.14 0.31
N SER A 76 -3.71 16.18 1.24
CA SER A 76 -2.81 17.30 1.49
C SER A 76 -2.07 17.81 0.23
N LEU A 77 -1.35 16.95 -0.50
CA LEU A 77 -0.65 17.37 -1.72
C LEU A 77 -1.62 17.83 -2.81
N ARG A 78 -2.78 17.16 -2.93
CA ARG A 78 -3.80 17.55 -3.89
C ARG A 78 -4.38 18.93 -3.57
N ILE A 79 -4.68 19.21 -2.30
CA ILE A 79 -5.16 20.53 -1.85
C ILE A 79 -4.11 21.60 -2.13
N VAL A 80 -2.84 21.36 -1.82
CA VAL A 80 -1.73 22.31 -2.07
C VAL A 80 -1.59 22.63 -3.55
N LEU A 81 -1.61 21.62 -4.42
CA LEU A 81 -1.53 21.83 -5.86
C LEU A 81 -2.75 22.59 -6.39
N LEU A 82 -3.96 22.26 -5.92
CA LEU A 82 -5.18 22.97 -6.32
C LEU A 82 -5.14 24.44 -5.87
N SER A 83 -4.71 24.74 -4.65
CA SER A 83 -4.62 26.11 -4.16
C SER A 83 -3.62 26.96 -4.94
N ILE A 84 -2.44 26.40 -5.27
CA ILE A 84 -1.45 27.11 -6.09
C ILE A 84 -2.02 27.45 -7.47
N ASN A 85 -2.70 26.49 -8.12
CA ASN A 85 -3.31 26.71 -9.43
C ASN A 85 -4.42 27.78 -9.40
N GLU A 86 -5.25 27.82 -8.35
CA GLU A 86 -6.27 28.86 -8.20
C GLU A 86 -5.66 30.25 -8.02
N ILE A 87 -4.61 30.38 -7.21
CA ILE A 87 -3.92 31.66 -7.00
C ILE A 87 -3.32 32.18 -8.31
N ILE A 88 -2.67 31.31 -9.09
CA ILE A 88 -2.08 31.70 -10.37
C ILE A 88 -3.17 32.15 -11.36
N LYS A 89 -4.27 31.41 -11.47
CA LYS A 89 -5.38 31.77 -12.37
C LYS A 89 -6.02 33.09 -12.00
N THR A 90 -6.30 33.30 -10.71
CA THR A 90 -6.90 34.56 -10.22
C THR A 90 -5.97 35.75 -10.43
N ALA A 91 -4.67 35.61 -10.15
CA ALA A 91 -3.68 36.65 -10.42
C ALA A 91 -3.59 36.99 -11.92
N ALA A 92 -3.58 36.00 -12.79
CA ALA A 92 -3.56 36.21 -14.24
C ALA A 92 -4.81 36.98 -14.73
N ILE A 93 -5.99 36.63 -14.22
CA ILE A 93 -7.24 37.34 -14.55
C ILE A 93 -7.19 38.79 -14.04
N ALA A 94 -6.78 39.00 -12.79
CA ALA A 94 -6.69 40.35 -12.22
C ALA A 94 -5.70 41.24 -12.99
N LEU A 95 -4.53 40.70 -13.37
CA LEU A 95 -3.56 41.39 -14.21
C LEU A 95 -4.13 41.70 -15.59
N GLY A 96 -4.87 40.76 -16.20
CA GLY A 96 -5.55 40.99 -17.47
C GLY A 96 -6.56 42.14 -17.41
N VAL A 97 -7.38 42.19 -16.36
CA VAL A 97 -8.34 43.28 -16.12
C VAL A 97 -7.62 44.61 -15.88
N PHE A 98 -6.57 44.62 -15.08
CA PHE A 98 -5.79 45.82 -14.79
C PHE A 98 -5.19 46.43 -16.06
N VAL A 99 -4.59 45.59 -16.92
CA VAL A 99 -4.05 46.03 -18.21
C VAL A 99 -5.15 46.54 -19.13
N PHE A 100 -6.32 45.91 -19.15
CA PHE A 100 -7.46 46.35 -19.95
C PHE A 100 -7.94 47.75 -19.52
N VAL A 101 -8.12 47.98 -18.21
CA VAL A 101 -8.52 49.27 -17.66
C VAL A 101 -7.49 50.35 -17.96
N LEU A 102 -6.19 50.05 -17.85
CA LEU A 102 -5.14 50.99 -18.23
C LEU A 102 -5.13 51.32 -19.72
N ARG A 103 -5.50 50.36 -20.57
CA ARG A 103 -5.62 50.58 -22.01
C ARG A 103 -6.82 51.47 -22.35
N GLU A 104 -7.90 51.38 -21.59
CA GLU A 104 -9.11 52.19 -21.80
C GLU A 104 -9.00 53.60 -21.20
N ASN A 105 -8.21 53.77 -20.14
CA ASN A 105 -7.90 55.08 -19.55
C ASN A 105 -6.85 55.90 -20.35
N LYS A 106 -6.41 55.39 -21.49
CA LYS A 106 -5.41 56.03 -22.35
C LYS A 106 -5.99 56.29 -23.73
#